data_AF-A0AAN0M0L1-F1
#
_entry.id   AF-A0AAN0M0L1-F1
#
_cell.length_a   1.000
_cell.length_b   1.000
_cell.length_c   1.000
_cell.angle_alpha   90.00
_cell.angle_beta   90.00
_cell.angle_gamma   90.00
#
_symmetry.space_group_name_H-M   'P 1'
#
loop_
_entity.id
_entity.type
_entity.pdbx_description
1 polymer ?
#
loop_
_entity_poly.entity_id
_entity_poly.type
_entity_poly.pdbx_seq_one_letter_code
_entity_poly.pdbx_strand_id
1 'polypeptide(L)'
;MFAAESARVPFGVPIGPLGETHRVFCVARSPLAAVPSIIGENRVKKSYRFRRNHLRRILGHDILPEEIVDPLFCAVISYVYWFELCLSHNPSVIFRVDRESDDQQLGDFVGRRIVRSDDIYRNSRPRRKRKLTFEPADLCRLPNDLLVRFAVIATKLGYAEDALQVATLLETVSAQGPLEHT
;
A
#
# COMPACT_ATOMS: atom_id res chain seq x y z
N MET A 1 -6.31 14.15 8.59
CA MET A 1 -5.20 15.04 8.18
C MET A 1 -4.37 14.31 7.14
N PHE A 2 -4.20 14.90 5.97
CA PHE A 2 -3.40 14.28 4.91
C PHE A 2 -1.93 14.23 5.31
N ALA A 3 -1.24 13.18 4.88
CA ALA A 3 0.14 12.96 5.30
C ALA A 3 1.12 14.07 4.88
N ALA A 4 0.74 14.84 3.85
CA ALA A 4 1.51 15.94 3.30
C ALA A 4 1.09 17.33 3.81
N GLU A 5 0.02 17.46 4.61
CA GLU A 5 -0.44 18.78 5.10
C GLU A 5 0.51 19.35 6.17
N SER A 6 0.92 18.51 7.13
CA SER A 6 1.60 18.98 8.34
C SER A 6 3.05 18.50 8.49
N ALA A 7 3.52 17.59 7.63
CA ALA A 7 4.84 16.97 7.76
C ALA A 7 5.66 17.12 6.50
N ARG A 8 6.97 17.33 6.66
CA ARG A 8 7.92 17.19 5.55
C ARG A 8 7.85 15.77 5.01
N VAL A 9 7.30 15.61 3.81
CA VAL A 9 7.27 14.34 3.11
C VAL A 9 8.70 13.95 2.70
N PRO A 10 9.03 12.64 2.59
CA PRO A 10 10.40 12.20 2.37
C PRO A 10 11.09 12.81 1.13
N PHE A 11 10.30 13.16 0.10
CA PHE A 11 10.79 13.61 -1.21
C PHE A 11 10.14 14.92 -1.71
N GLY A 12 9.71 15.81 -0.80
CA GLY A 12 9.03 17.03 -1.20
C GLY A 12 8.75 17.99 -0.05
N VAL A 13 8.09 19.10 -0.38
CA VAL A 13 7.57 20.07 0.59
C VAL A 13 6.15 19.70 0.99
N PRO A 14 5.73 19.97 2.23
CA PRO A 14 4.32 19.84 2.60
C PRO A 14 3.46 20.71 1.68
N ILE A 15 2.26 20.25 1.35
CA ILE A 15 1.32 20.96 0.47
C ILE A 15 0.63 22.12 1.18
N GLY A 16 0.86 22.29 2.48
CA GLY A 16 0.14 23.23 3.33
C GLY A 16 -1.26 22.72 3.68
N PRO A 17 -2.06 23.50 4.43
CA PRO A 17 -3.45 23.17 4.67
C PRO A 17 -4.23 23.17 3.35
N LEU A 18 -5.07 22.16 3.14
CA LEU A 18 -6.00 22.18 2.02
C LEU A 18 -7.08 23.24 2.27
N GLY A 19 -7.52 23.93 1.20
CA GLY A 19 -8.66 24.83 1.26
C GLY A 19 -9.96 24.09 1.60
N GLU A 20 -11.00 24.86 1.98
CA GLU A 20 -12.31 24.32 2.35
C GLU A 20 -12.92 23.43 1.25
N THR A 21 -12.65 23.75 -0.02
CA THR A 21 -13.07 22.96 -1.17
C THR A 21 -11.87 22.28 -1.81
N HIS A 22 -11.71 20.98 -1.58
CA HIS A 22 -10.72 20.16 -2.27
C HIS A 22 -11.35 18.83 -2.69
N ARG A 23 -10.87 18.30 -3.81
CA ARG A 23 -11.27 16.98 -4.31
C ARG A 23 -10.09 16.04 -4.16
N VAL A 24 -10.33 14.84 -3.65
CA VAL A 24 -9.30 13.84 -3.40
C VAL A 24 -9.55 12.61 -4.25
N PHE A 25 -8.50 12.12 -4.88
CA PHE A 25 -8.45 10.79 -5.48
C PHE A 25 -7.35 9.98 -4.78
N CYS A 26 -7.53 8.67 -4.74
CA CYS A 26 -6.56 7.73 -4.18
C CYS A 26 -5.81 7.05 -5.32
N VAL A 27 -4.49 7.07 -5.26
CA VAL A 27 -3.65 6.32 -6.20
C VAL A 27 -3.35 4.96 -5.61
N ALA A 28 -3.74 3.90 -6.31
CA ALA A 28 -3.56 2.52 -5.88
C ALA A 28 -2.72 1.73 -6.89
N ARG A 29 -2.10 0.67 -6.39
CA ARG A 29 -1.40 -0.37 -7.17
C ARG A 29 -1.80 -1.73 -6.60
N SER A 30 -1.80 -2.77 -7.44
CA SER A 30 -2.01 -4.16 -6.99
C SER A 30 -1.27 -4.42 -5.67
N PRO A 31 -2.00 -4.80 -4.60
CA PRO A 31 -1.42 -5.13 -3.30
C PRO A 31 -0.25 -6.12 -3.40
N LEU A 32 -0.43 -7.23 -4.12
CA LEU A 32 0.60 -8.25 -4.25
C LEU A 32 1.83 -7.74 -5.04
N ALA A 33 1.61 -6.94 -6.09
CA ALA A 33 2.70 -6.33 -6.84
C ALA A 33 3.42 -5.19 -6.09
N ALA A 34 2.75 -4.56 -5.12
CA ALA A 34 3.28 -3.46 -4.33
C ALA A 34 4.19 -3.93 -3.18
N VAL A 35 3.88 -5.06 -2.55
CA VAL A 35 4.62 -5.60 -1.39
C VAL A 35 6.15 -5.65 -1.62
N PRO A 36 6.69 -6.22 -2.72
CA PRO A 36 8.14 -6.25 -2.95
C PRO A 36 8.77 -4.85 -3.00
N SER A 37 8.03 -3.88 -3.57
CA SER A 37 8.48 -2.49 -3.68
C SER A 37 8.52 -1.83 -2.29
N ILE A 38 7.52 -2.09 -1.46
CA ILE A 38 7.43 -1.57 -0.09
C ILE A 38 8.50 -2.19 0.80
N ILE A 39 8.80 -3.49 0.67
CA ILE A 39 9.93 -4.10 1.38
C ILE A 39 11.24 -3.37 1.02
N GLY A 40 11.45 -3.08 -0.26
CA GLY A 40 12.59 -2.30 -0.73
C GLY A 40 12.61 -0.88 -0.16
N GLU A 41 11.46 -0.21 -0.13
CA GLU A 41 11.31 1.16 0.38
C GLU A 41 11.47 1.25 1.90
N ASN A 42 11.01 0.24 2.65
CA ASN A 42 11.15 0.18 4.11
C ASN A 42 12.62 0.22 4.55
N ARG A 43 13.57 -0.21 3.69
CA ARG A 43 15.01 -0.08 3.95
C ARG A 43 15.50 1.37 3.93
N VAL A 44 14.74 2.29 3.33
CA VAL A 44 15.04 3.72 3.32
C VAL A 44 14.50 4.32 4.63
N LYS A 45 15.37 4.46 5.64
CA LYS A 45 15.03 4.93 6.99
C LYS A 45 14.12 6.17 7.01
N LYS A 46 14.35 7.14 6.11
CA LYS A 46 13.54 8.37 6.02
C LYS A 46 12.08 8.09 5.62
N SER A 47 11.84 7.23 4.62
CA SER A 47 10.48 6.87 4.19
C SER A 47 9.78 6.03 5.26
N TYR A 48 10.49 5.03 5.80
CA TYR A 48 9.93 4.14 6.82
C TYR A 48 9.52 4.90 8.08
N ARG A 49 10.40 5.74 8.63
CA ARG A 49 10.08 6.57 9.81
C ARG A 49 8.93 7.54 9.55
N PHE A 50 8.85 8.12 8.35
CA PHE A 50 7.74 8.99 7.99
C PHE A 50 6.40 8.24 8.04
N ARG A 51 6.31 7.06 7.41
CA ARG A 51 5.10 6.24 7.42
C ARG A 51 4.75 5.78 8.84
N ARG A 52 5.71 5.23 9.58
CA ARG A 52 5.52 4.82 10.98
C ARG A 52 4.99 5.97 11.85
N ASN A 53 5.60 7.16 11.77
CA ASN A 53 5.15 8.31 12.56
C ASN A 53 3.72 8.74 12.20
N HIS A 54 3.36 8.69 10.92
CA HIS A 54 2.00 8.99 10.48
C HIS A 54 0.99 7.98 11.02
N LEU A 55 1.26 6.68 10.81
CA LEU A 55 0.39 5.61 11.30
C LEU A 55 0.23 5.66 12.82
N ARG A 56 1.33 5.87 13.56
CA ARG A 56 1.30 6.03 15.01
C ARG A 56 0.42 7.20 15.45
N ARG A 57 0.50 8.34 14.76
CA ARG A 57 -0.30 9.52 15.09
C ARG A 57 -1.80 9.26 14.89
N ILE A 58 -2.15 8.49 13.87
CA ILE A 58 -3.55 8.22 13.52
C ILE A 58 -4.14 7.12 14.40
N LEU A 59 -3.37 6.07 14.69
CA LEU A 59 -3.83 4.90 15.45
C LEU A 59 -3.68 5.07 16.97
N GLY A 60 -2.94 6.09 17.42
CA GLY A 60 -2.67 6.35 18.83
C GLY A 60 -1.65 5.40 19.48
N HIS A 61 -1.15 4.40 18.75
CA HIS A 61 -0.12 3.46 19.18
C HIS A 61 0.77 3.05 18.01
N ASP A 62 1.93 2.46 18.32
CA ASP A 62 2.92 2.11 17.32
C ASP A 62 2.73 0.67 16.82
N ILE A 63 2.41 0.52 15.54
CA ILE A 63 2.17 -0.78 14.88
C ILE A 63 3.37 -1.26 14.05
N LEU A 64 4.36 -0.38 13.82
CA LEU A 64 5.56 -0.70 13.07
C LEU A 64 6.76 -0.62 14.00
N PRO A 65 7.62 -1.65 14.06
CA PRO A 65 8.79 -1.62 14.95
C PRO A 65 9.80 -0.53 14.52
N GLU A 66 10.66 -0.07 15.43
CA GLU A 66 11.75 0.85 15.10
C GLU A 66 12.76 0.18 14.16
N GLU A 67 13.03 -1.12 14.38
CA GLU A 67 13.88 -1.96 13.56
C GLU A 67 13.07 -3.02 12.83
N ILE A 68 13.32 -3.18 11.53
CA ILE A 68 12.59 -4.13 10.69
C ILE A 68 13.18 -5.53 10.92
N VAL A 69 12.52 -6.32 11.77
CA VAL A 69 12.85 -7.74 12.00
C VAL A 69 12.20 -8.63 10.95
N ASP A 70 10.92 -8.40 10.65
CA ASP A 70 10.20 -9.08 9.56
C ASP A 70 9.83 -8.08 8.46
N PRO A 71 10.56 -8.07 7.33
CA PRO A 71 10.31 -7.15 6.23
C PRO A 71 8.94 -7.33 5.57
N LEU A 72 8.42 -8.56 5.48
CA LEU A 72 7.13 -8.82 4.86
C LEU A 72 6.00 -8.31 5.74
N PHE A 73 6.01 -8.66 7.03
CA PHE A 73 5.05 -8.16 7.99
C PHE A 73 5.00 -6.63 7.96
N CYS A 74 6.16 -5.97 8.04
CA CYS A 74 6.25 -4.51 8.00
C CYS A 74 5.72 -3.92 6.68
N ALA A 75 5.90 -4.62 5.55
CA ALA A 75 5.40 -4.17 4.26
C ALA A 75 3.88 -4.31 4.14
N VAL A 76 3.31 -5.43 4.58
CA VAL A 76 1.85 -5.66 4.57
C VAL A 76 1.15 -4.71 5.54
N ILE A 77 1.67 -4.55 6.76
CA ILE A 77 1.17 -3.54 7.73
C ILE A 77 1.23 -2.14 7.12
N SER A 78 2.36 -1.77 6.52
CA SER A 78 2.49 -0.47 5.87
C SER A 78 1.45 -0.28 4.77
N TYR A 79 1.19 -1.29 3.94
CA TYR A 79 0.21 -1.20 2.87
C TYR A 79 -1.21 -1.06 3.43
N VAL A 80 -1.62 -1.99 4.30
CA VAL A 80 -2.98 -2.06 4.87
C VAL A 80 -3.34 -0.75 5.55
N TYR A 81 -2.57 -0.33 6.53
CA TYR A 81 -2.91 0.83 7.34
C TYR A 81 -2.75 2.15 6.59
N TRP A 82 -1.83 2.21 5.61
CA TRP A 82 -1.73 3.39 4.75
C TRP A 82 -2.96 3.54 3.86
N PHE A 83 -3.47 2.45 3.28
CA PHE A 83 -4.67 2.53 2.47
C PHE A 83 -5.95 2.65 3.30
N GLU A 84 -6.01 2.09 4.51
CA GLU A 84 -7.09 2.41 5.46
C GLU A 84 -7.17 3.92 5.71
N LEU A 85 -6.02 4.57 5.96
CA LEU A 85 -5.94 6.02 6.08
C LEU A 85 -6.40 6.73 4.79
N CYS A 86 -5.85 6.37 3.64
CA CYS A 86 -6.21 6.99 2.37
C CYS A 86 -7.71 6.89 2.09
N LEU A 87 -8.32 5.74 2.37
CA LEU A 87 -9.75 5.50 2.16
C LEU A 87 -10.63 6.22 3.19
N SER A 88 -10.14 6.45 4.41
CA SER A 88 -10.86 7.25 5.42
C SER A 88 -11.10 8.71 5.01
N HIS A 89 -10.34 9.20 4.03
CA HIS A 89 -10.52 10.51 3.41
C HIS A 89 -11.61 10.53 2.32
N ASN A 90 -12.35 9.43 2.14
CA ASN A 90 -13.44 9.29 1.17
C ASN A 90 -13.06 9.78 -0.24
N PRO A 91 -12.01 9.21 -0.86
CA PRO A 91 -11.60 9.61 -2.19
C PRO A 91 -12.74 9.37 -3.18
N SER A 92 -13.04 10.33 -4.05
CA SER A 92 -14.13 10.19 -5.03
C SER A 92 -13.74 9.26 -6.18
N VAL A 93 -12.44 9.06 -6.41
CA VAL A 93 -11.88 8.18 -7.43
C VAL A 93 -10.74 7.39 -6.83
N ILE A 94 -10.69 6.09 -7.13
CA ILE A 94 -9.53 5.23 -6.91
C ILE A 94 -8.91 4.99 -8.28
N PHE A 95 -7.73 5.54 -8.50
CA PHE A 95 -6.97 5.39 -9.73
C PHE A 95 -5.96 4.25 -9.56
N ARG A 96 -6.22 3.10 -10.20
CA ARG A 96 -5.30 1.96 -10.23
C ARG A 96 -4.24 2.20 -11.30
N VAL A 97 -3.02 2.51 -10.88
CA VAL A 97 -1.94 2.93 -11.81
C VAL A 97 -1.60 1.89 -12.87
N ASP A 98 -1.82 0.62 -12.54
CA ASP A 98 -1.59 -0.52 -13.42
C ASP A 98 -2.79 -0.89 -14.30
N ARG A 99 -3.91 -0.15 -14.24
CA ARG A 99 -5.11 -0.36 -15.05
C ARG A 99 -5.37 0.82 -16.00
N GLU A 100 -5.19 0.61 -17.30
CA GLU A 100 -5.41 1.67 -18.32
C GLU A 100 -6.87 2.13 -18.38
N SER A 101 -7.82 1.25 -18.04
CA SER A 101 -9.25 1.56 -17.96
C SER A 101 -9.57 2.70 -16.99
N ASP A 102 -8.71 2.96 -16.01
CA ASP A 102 -8.95 3.98 -14.97
C ASP A 102 -8.52 5.38 -15.43
N ASP A 103 -7.82 5.49 -16.57
CA ASP A 103 -7.32 6.77 -17.10
C ASP A 103 -8.46 7.72 -17.46
N GLN A 104 -9.55 7.19 -18.02
CA GLN A 104 -10.72 7.99 -18.37
C GLN A 104 -11.38 8.57 -17.12
N GLN A 105 -11.62 7.73 -16.10
CA GLN A 105 -12.23 8.15 -14.84
C GLN A 105 -11.37 9.20 -14.12
N LEU A 106 -10.05 9.00 -14.08
CA LEU A 106 -9.15 10.01 -13.52
C LEU A 106 -9.20 11.30 -14.35
N GLY A 107 -9.24 11.20 -15.67
CA GLY A 107 -9.29 12.34 -16.57
C GLY A 107 -10.54 13.21 -16.38
N ASP A 108 -11.70 12.56 -16.25
CA ASP A 108 -12.97 13.22 -15.93
C ASP A 108 -12.91 13.87 -14.54
N PHE A 109 -12.26 13.21 -13.58
CA PHE A 109 -12.06 13.77 -12.25
C PHE A 109 -11.19 15.03 -12.27
N VAL A 110 -10.05 15.01 -12.96
CA VAL A 110 -9.12 16.17 -13.00
C VAL A 110 -9.48 17.22 -14.07
N GLY A 111 -10.49 16.97 -14.91
CA GLY A 111 -10.90 17.87 -15.99
C GLY A 111 -9.90 17.94 -17.15
N ARG A 112 -9.08 16.90 -17.34
CA ARG A 112 -8.09 16.83 -18.43
C ARG A 112 -7.83 15.39 -18.84
N ARG A 113 -7.52 15.16 -20.12
CA ARG A 113 -7.13 13.84 -20.61
C ARG A 113 -5.84 13.36 -19.92
N ILE A 114 -5.87 12.13 -19.42
CA ILE A 114 -4.67 11.45 -18.92
C ILE A 114 -3.96 10.79 -20.10
N VAL A 115 -2.65 11.01 -20.19
CA VAL A 115 -1.78 10.42 -21.19
C VAL A 115 -0.68 9.67 -20.45
N ARG A 116 -0.56 8.37 -20.68
CA ARG A 116 0.56 7.57 -20.19
C ARG A 116 1.78 7.89 -21.05
N SER A 117 2.83 8.44 -20.45
CA SER A 117 4.13 8.53 -21.13
C SER A 117 4.98 7.30 -20.83
N ASP A 118 5.80 6.91 -21.79
CA ASP A 118 6.82 5.87 -21.60
C ASP A 118 7.90 6.32 -20.58
N ASP A 119 8.02 7.63 -20.37
CA ASP A 119 8.91 8.26 -19.38
C ASP A 119 8.37 8.24 -17.94
N ILE A 120 7.14 7.75 -17.71
CA ILE A 120 6.70 7.47 -16.33
C ILE A 120 7.64 6.39 -15.81
N TYR A 121 8.43 6.73 -14.79
CA TYR A 121 9.36 5.84 -14.12
C TYR A 121 8.62 4.58 -13.61
N ARG A 122 8.46 3.57 -14.47
CA ARG A 122 8.07 2.24 -14.06
C ARG A 122 9.24 1.76 -13.20
N ASN A 123 8.96 1.26 -12.01
CA ASN A 123 10.01 0.74 -11.10
C ASN A 123 10.71 -0.52 -11.66
N SER A 124 10.63 -0.77 -12.96
CA SER A 124 11.59 -1.55 -13.75
C SER A 124 12.93 -0.80 -13.80
N ARG A 125 13.64 -0.72 -12.67
CA ARG A 125 15.09 -0.42 -12.69
C ARG A 125 15.83 -1.75 -12.82
N PRO A 126 16.18 -2.23 -14.03
CA PRO A 126 16.84 -3.53 -14.23
C PRO A 126 18.22 -3.65 -13.56
N ARG A 127 18.81 -2.52 -13.11
CA ARG A 127 20.17 -2.50 -12.55
C ARG A 127 20.27 -2.68 -11.03
N ARG A 128 19.16 -2.66 -10.26
CA ARG A 128 19.19 -2.99 -8.83
C ARG A 128 18.85 -4.47 -8.62
N LYS A 129 19.84 -5.33 -8.86
CA LYS A 129 19.82 -6.77 -8.51
C LYS A 129 19.77 -6.95 -6.99
N ARG A 130 18.60 -6.80 -6.40
CA ARG A 130 18.11 -7.68 -5.33
C ARG A 130 16.62 -7.81 -5.61
N LYS A 131 16.26 -8.77 -6.48
CA LYS A 131 14.89 -9.28 -6.50
C LYS A 131 14.65 -9.77 -5.08
N LEU A 132 13.96 -8.96 -4.29
CA LEU A 132 13.30 -9.47 -3.11
C LEU A 132 12.33 -10.51 -3.67
N THR A 133 12.67 -11.78 -3.49
CA THR A 133 11.81 -12.90 -3.83
C THR A 133 10.67 -12.84 -2.84
N PHE A 134 9.53 -12.36 -3.31
CA PHE A 134 8.26 -12.42 -2.62
C PHE A 134 7.37 -13.25 -3.52
N GLU A 135 6.89 -14.35 -2.97
CA GLU A 135 5.82 -15.13 -3.57
C GLU A 135 4.56 -14.93 -2.72
N PRO A 136 3.36 -14.87 -3.32
CA PRO A 136 2.12 -14.72 -2.54
C PRO A 136 1.96 -15.76 -1.42
N ALA A 137 2.49 -16.98 -1.60
CA ALA A 137 2.50 -18.02 -0.58
C ALA A 137 3.25 -17.64 0.70
N ASP A 138 4.21 -16.70 0.63
CA ASP A 138 4.92 -16.19 1.81
C ASP A 138 3.97 -15.49 2.79
N LEU A 139 2.79 -15.06 2.34
CA LEU A 139 1.78 -14.43 3.19
C LEU A 139 1.22 -15.37 4.26
N CYS A 140 1.27 -16.70 4.06
CA CYS A 140 0.77 -17.69 5.01
C CYS A 140 1.46 -17.63 6.39
N ARG A 141 2.64 -17.01 6.48
CA ARG A 141 3.38 -16.83 7.75
C ARG A 141 2.93 -15.62 8.56
N LEU A 142 2.01 -14.80 8.04
CA LEU A 142 1.52 -13.61 8.70
C LEU A 142 0.27 -13.92 9.53
N PRO A 143 -0.03 -13.10 10.56
CA PRO A 143 -1.27 -13.25 11.34
C PRO A 143 -2.53 -13.21 10.46
N ASN A 144 -3.49 -14.11 10.73
CA ASN A 144 -4.72 -14.22 9.95
C ASN A 144 -5.54 -12.93 9.93
N ASP A 145 -5.60 -12.19 11.04
CA ASP A 145 -6.30 -10.91 11.13
C ASP A 145 -5.70 -9.86 10.19
N LEU A 146 -4.37 -9.85 10.04
CA LEU A 146 -3.68 -8.99 9.08
C LEU A 146 -4.01 -9.38 7.63
N LEU A 147 -4.03 -10.68 7.33
CA LEU A 147 -4.38 -11.17 5.99
C LEU A 147 -5.84 -10.86 5.61
N VAL A 148 -6.77 -11.00 6.56
CA VAL A 148 -8.17 -10.60 6.37
C VAL A 148 -8.26 -9.11 6.04
N ARG A 149 -7.56 -8.25 6.80
CA ARG A 149 -7.51 -6.81 6.50
C ARG A 149 -6.87 -6.53 5.14
N PHE A 150 -5.83 -7.26 4.78
CA PHE A 150 -5.17 -7.12 3.49
C PHE A 150 -6.11 -7.46 2.32
N ALA A 151 -6.87 -8.54 2.42
CA ALA A 151 -7.90 -8.89 1.44
C ALA A 151 -9.01 -7.83 1.36
N VAL A 152 -9.50 -7.33 2.50
CA VAL A 152 -10.51 -6.26 2.54
C VAL A 152 -10.02 -4.99 1.85
N ILE A 153 -8.76 -4.59 2.09
CA ILE A 153 -8.18 -3.42 1.44
C ILE A 153 -8.01 -3.67 -0.07
N ALA A 154 -7.55 -4.84 -0.47
CA ALA A 154 -7.46 -5.22 -1.88
C ALA A 154 -8.82 -5.07 -2.59
N THR A 155 -9.90 -5.58 -1.99
CA THR A 155 -11.26 -5.40 -2.51
C THR A 155 -11.66 -3.93 -2.60
N LYS A 156 -11.45 -3.14 -1.53
CA LYS A 156 -11.81 -1.72 -1.52
C LYS A 156 -11.05 -0.90 -2.57
N LEU A 157 -9.83 -1.30 -2.92
CA LEU A 157 -9.02 -0.66 -3.94
C LEU A 157 -9.33 -1.16 -5.37
N GLY A 158 -10.26 -2.11 -5.52
CA GLY A 158 -10.65 -2.65 -6.82
C GLY A 158 -9.70 -3.72 -7.39
N TYR A 159 -9.01 -4.46 -6.51
CA TYR A 159 -8.16 -5.62 -6.86
C TYR A 159 -8.78 -6.90 -6.30
N ALA A 160 -9.90 -7.32 -6.88
CA ALA A 160 -10.64 -8.49 -6.42
C ALA A 160 -9.84 -9.80 -6.60
N GLU A 161 -8.99 -9.86 -7.63
CA GLU A 161 -8.08 -10.97 -7.90
C GLU A 161 -7.03 -11.14 -6.80
N ASP A 162 -6.42 -10.05 -6.33
CA ASP A 162 -5.47 -10.09 -5.21
C ASP A 162 -6.18 -10.47 -3.92
N ALA A 163 -7.40 -9.94 -3.69
CA ALA A 163 -8.21 -10.27 -2.53
C ALA A 163 -8.56 -11.77 -2.49
N LEU A 164 -8.98 -12.33 -3.63
CA LEU A 164 -9.30 -13.75 -3.77
C LEU A 164 -8.08 -14.61 -3.49
N GLN A 165 -6.92 -14.26 -4.05
CA GLN A 165 -5.70 -15.01 -3.81
C GLN A 165 -5.31 -15.03 -2.32
N VAL A 166 -5.44 -13.91 -1.61
CA VAL A 166 -5.19 -13.86 -0.16
C VAL A 166 -6.23 -14.69 0.62
N ALA A 167 -7.50 -14.66 0.22
CA ALA A 167 -8.54 -15.46 0.84
C ALA A 167 -8.30 -16.97 0.68
N THR A 168 -7.90 -17.43 -0.51
CA THR A 168 -7.53 -18.84 -0.74
C THR A 168 -6.38 -19.30 0.16
N LEU A 169 -5.40 -18.44 0.41
CA LEU A 169 -4.28 -18.75 1.32
C LEU A 169 -4.76 -18.90 2.77
N LEU A 170 -5.68 -18.04 3.22
CA LEU A 170 -6.30 -18.13 4.54
C LEU A 170 -7.06 -19.45 4.75
N GLU A 171 -7.81 -19.90 3.75
CA GLU A 171 -8.51 -21.19 3.78
C GLU A 171 -7.54 -22.36 3.86
N THR A 172 -6.45 -22.30 3.09
CA THR A 172 -5.41 -23.34 3.06
C THR A 172 -4.71 -23.49 4.42
N VAL A 173 -4.36 -22.37 5.07
CA VAL A 173 -3.74 -22.37 6.40
C VAL A 173 -4.72 -22.90 7.46
N SER A 174 -5.98 -22.51 7.37
CA SER A 174 -7.02 -22.96 8.31
C SER A 174 -7.32 -24.46 8.18
N ALA A 175 -7.23 -25.01 6.96
CA ALA A 175 -7.45 -26.43 6.70
C ALA A 175 -6.30 -27.34 7.15
N GLN A 176 -5.07 -26.81 7.30
CA GLN A 176 -3.88 -27.59 7.66
C GLN A 176 -3.67 -27.75 9.18
N GLY A 177 -4.49 -27.10 10.02
CA GLY A 177 -4.28 -27.03 11.47
C GLY A 177 -3.04 -26.21 11.84
N PRO A 178 -2.83 -25.86 13.12
CA PRO A 178 -1.62 -25.16 13.53
C PRO A 178 -0.40 -26.02 13.19
N LEU A 179 0.48 -25.50 12.33
CA LEU A 179 1.80 -26.08 12.13
C LEU A 179 2.55 -26.01 13.46
N GLU A 180 2.67 -27.14 14.14
CA GLU A 180 3.55 -27.27 15.30
C GLU A 180 4.97 -26.96 14.84
N HIS A 181 5.46 -25.78 15.20
CA HIS A 181 6.88 -25.45 15.10
C HIS A 181 7.62 -26.24 16.19
N THR A 182 8.12 -27.42 15.84
CA THR A 182 9.22 -28.10 16.55
C THR A 182 10.54 -27.41 16.31
#